data_AF-A0AAN5HXF2-F1
#
_entry.id   AF-A0AAN5HXF2-F1
#
_cell.length_a   1.000
_cell.length_b   1.000
_cell.length_c   1.000
_cell.angle_alpha   90.00
_cell.angle_beta   90.00
_cell.angle_gamma   90.00
#
_symmetry.space_group_name_H-M   'P 1'
#
loop_
_entity.id
_entity.type
_entity.pdbx_description
1 polymer ?
#
loop_
_entity_poly.entity_id
_entity_poly.type
_entity_poly.pdbx_seq_one_letter_code
_entity_poly.pdbx_strand_id
1 'polypeptide(L)'
;FKVIDICLEVTGWSQHELLVAYGDFFVTWTLSAGYDKILRGMADNLNDFLNNLNSMHDFINHCSFNSEMLKPTFTCVIKDEHTLELHYISQRSGLNALVLGLVYRAAK
;
A
#
# COMPACT_ATOMS: atom_id res chain seq x y z
N PHE A 1 -8.18 -1.01 14.73
CA PHE A 1 -9.12 -1.93 14.07
C PHE A 1 -10.60 -1.61 14.33
N LYS A 2 -11.00 -0.95 15.44
CA LYS A 2 -12.42 -0.58 15.71
C LYS A 2 -13.23 -0.02 14.52
N VAL A 3 -12.63 0.86 13.70
CA VAL A 3 -13.31 1.40 12.49
C VAL A 3 -13.60 0.31 11.46
N ILE A 4 -12.65 -0.62 11.26
CA ILE A 4 -12.84 -1.77 10.39
C ILE A 4 -14.00 -2.61 10.92
N ASP A 5 -14.01 -2.93 12.21
CA ASP A 5 -15.08 -3.75 12.82
C ASP A 5 -16.48 -3.15 12.59
N ILE A 6 -16.63 -1.84 12.78
CA ILE A 6 -17.88 -1.11 12.51
C ILE A 6 -18.25 -1.18 11.02
N CYS A 7 -17.28 -1.01 10.12
CA CYS A 7 -17.54 -1.12 8.69
C CYS A 7 -18.02 -2.53 8.30
N LEU A 8 -17.45 -3.59 8.90
CA LEU A 8 -17.88 -4.97 8.63
C LEU A 8 -19.34 -5.18 9.07
N GLU A 9 -19.71 -4.68 10.25
CA GLU A 9 -21.08 -4.78 10.76
C GLU A 9 -22.08 -4.04 9.86
N VAL A 10 -21.76 -2.81 9.45
CA VAL A 10 -22.67 -1.96 8.67
C VAL A 10 -22.78 -2.40 7.21
N THR A 11 -21.69 -2.84 6.60
CA THR A 11 -21.65 -3.20 5.17
C THR A 11 -21.98 -4.66 4.90
N GLY A 12 -21.80 -5.54 5.89
CA GLY A 12 -21.88 -6.99 5.72
C GLY A 12 -20.72 -7.60 4.93
N TRP A 13 -19.68 -6.82 4.60
CA TRP A 13 -18.51 -7.32 3.88
C TRP A 13 -17.60 -8.14 4.79
N SER A 14 -16.84 -9.06 4.20
CA SER A 14 -15.70 -9.66 4.89
C SER A 14 -14.56 -8.65 5.05
N GLN A 15 -13.71 -8.86 6.07
CA GLN A 15 -12.52 -8.01 6.26
C GLN A 15 -11.62 -8.01 5.03
N HIS A 16 -11.51 -9.14 4.33
CA HIS A 16 -10.72 -9.24 3.11
C HIS A 16 -11.26 -8.31 2.01
N GLU A 17 -12.55 -8.38 1.70
CA GLU A 17 -13.19 -7.54 0.68
C GLU A 17 -13.06 -6.05 1.01
N LEU A 18 -13.34 -5.68 2.27
CA LEU A 18 -13.23 -4.30 2.73
C LEU A 18 -11.82 -3.75 2.57
N LEU A 19 -10.80 -4.51 2.99
CA LEU A 19 -9.42 -4.05 2.92
C LEU A 19 -8.88 -4.00 1.49
N VAL A 20 -9.26 -4.94 0.62
CA VAL A 20 -8.90 -4.88 -0.81
C VAL A 20 -9.51 -3.65 -1.47
N ALA A 21 -10.81 -3.41 -1.25
CA ALA A 21 -11.50 -2.24 -1.78
C ALA A 21 -10.90 -0.94 -1.24
N TYR A 22 -10.58 -0.90 0.05
CA TYR A 22 -9.95 0.25 0.67
C TYR A 22 -8.54 0.52 0.12
N GLY A 23 -7.73 -0.52 -0.14
CA GLY A 23 -6.41 -0.35 -0.76
C GLY A 23 -6.48 0.26 -2.16
N ASP A 24 -7.39 -0.25 -2.98
CA ASP A 24 -7.61 0.28 -4.33
C ASP A 24 -8.10 1.74 -4.30
N PHE A 25 -9.03 2.06 -3.39
CA PHE A 25 -9.47 3.43 -3.13
C PHE A 25 -8.32 4.32 -2.64
N PHE A 26 -7.51 3.82 -1.70
CA PHE A 26 -6.46 4.61 -1.05
C PHE A 26 -5.46 5.17 -2.05
N VAL A 27 -5.01 4.36 -3.03
CA VAL A 27 -4.10 4.85 -4.09
C VAL A 27 -4.78 5.94 -4.93
N THR A 28 -6.06 5.79 -5.27
CA THR A 28 -6.81 6.82 -5.99
C THR A 28 -6.87 8.12 -5.19
N TRP A 29 -7.19 7.98 -3.90
CA TRP A 29 -7.30 9.10 -3.00
C TRP A 29 -5.96 9.81 -2.80
N THR A 30 -4.84 9.08 -2.60
CA THR A 30 -3.52 9.69 -2.40
C THR A 30 -3.07 10.51 -3.61
N LEU A 31 -3.34 10.05 -4.83
CA LEU A 31 -3.12 10.85 -6.04
C LEU A 31 -3.89 12.18 -5.98
N SER A 32 -5.19 12.13 -5.63
CA SER A 32 -6.03 13.33 -5.51
C SER A 32 -5.66 14.23 -4.32
N ALA A 33 -5.07 13.68 -3.27
CA ALA A 33 -4.67 14.38 -2.05
C ALA A 33 -3.32 15.12 -2.19
N GLY A 34 -2.74 15.15 -3.40
CA GLY A 34 -1.53 15.91 -3.71
C GLY A 34 -0.23 15.09 -3.70
N TYR A 35 -0.29 13.78 -3.48
CA TYR A 35 0.89 12.90 -3.55
C TYR A 35 1.22 12.42 -4.97
N ASP A 36 0.43 12.81 -5.98
CA ASP A 36 0.58 12.42 -7.38
C ASP A 36 2.02 12.58 -7.89
N LYS A 37 2.64 13.75 -7.68
CA LYS A 37 4.00 14.01 -8.16
C LYS A 37 5.04 13.08 -7.54
N ILE A 38 4.92 12.78 -6.25
CA ILE A 38 5.84 11.86 -5.56
C ILE A 38 5.63 10.45 -6.09
N LEU A 39 4.38 9.98 -6.11
CA LEU A 39 4.05 8.62 -6.54
C LEU A 39 4.44 8.34 -7.99
N ARG A 40 4.16 9.28 -8.91
CA ARG A 40 4.59 9.15 -10.32
C ARG A 40 6.09 9.29 -10.52
N GLY A 41 6.77 10.00 -9.63
CA GLY A 41 8.23 10.16 -9.68
C GLY A 41 9.00 8.97 -9.12
N MET A 42 8.33 7.96 -8.56
CA MET A 42 9.00 6.81 -7.93
C MET A 42 9.61 5.86 -8.96
N ALA A 43 8.89 5.50 -10.02
CA ALA A 43 9.36 4.59 -11.06
C ALA A 43 8.37 4.52 -12.23
N ASP A 44 8.86 4.06 -13.39
CA ASP A 44 8.06 3.85 -14.62
C ASP A 44 7.59 2.39 -14.78
N ASN A 45 7.92 1.50 -13.84
CA ASN A 45 7.47 0.11 -13.81
C ASN A 45 7.10 -0.35 -12.39
N LEU A 46 6.27 -1.40 -12.31
CA LEU A 46 5.71 -1.88 -11.06
C LEU A 46 6.77 -2.46 -10.11
N ASN A 47 7.79 -3.17 -10.61
CA ASN A 47 8.81 -3.77 -9.75
C ASN A 47 9.59 -2.70 -8.99
N ASP A 48 10.10 -1.70 -9.72
CA ASP A 48 10.85 -0.59 -9.12
C ASP A 48 9.95 0.27 -8.24
N PHE A 49 8.69 0.50 -8.64
CA PHE A 49 7.72 1.23 -7.82
C PHE A 49 7.54 0.57 -6.46
N LEU A 50 7.33 -0.75 -6.43
CA LEU A 50 7.16 -1.51 -5.19
C LEU A 50 8.43 -1.52 -4.33
N ASN A 51 9.61 -1.61 -4.95
CA ASN A 51 10.88 -1.52 -4.24
C ASN A 51 11.16 -0.11 -3.67
N ASN A 52 10.61 0.94 -4.28
CA ASN A 52 10.77 2.32 -3.82
C ASN A 52 9.80 2.71 -2.68
N LEU A 53 8.81 1.87 -2.33
CA LEU A 53 7.86 2.15 -1.24
C LEU A 53 8.55 2.35 0.11
N ASN A 54 9.64 1.63 0.38
CA ASN A 54 10.39 1.77 1.63
C ASN A 54 10.98 3.17 1.78
N SER A 55 11.63 3.68 0.73
CA SER A 55 12.23 5.01 0.67
C SER A 55 11.18 6.11 0.71
N MET A 56 10.04 5.91 0.02
CA MET A 56 8.91 6.84 0.09
C MET A 56 8.37 6.97 1.52
N HIS A 57 8.19 5.85 2.23
CA HIS A 57 7.78 5.88 3.63
C HIS A 57 8.79 6.58 4.54
N ASP A 58 10.09 6.36 4.35
CA ASP A 58 11.13 7.06 5.11
C ASP A 58 11.12 8.57 4.85
N PHE A 59 10.99 8.97 3.59
CA PHE A 59 10.91 10.37 3.19
C PHE A 59 9.70 11.06 3.82
N ILE A 60 8.50 10.49 3.69
CA ILE A 60 7.29 11.07 4.30
C ILE A 60 7.41 11.13 5.82
N ASN A 61 7.94 10.07 6.44
CA ASN A 61 8.10 10.02 7.88
C ASN A 61 9.03 11.14 8.37
N HIS A 62 10.17 11.32 7.70
CA HIS A 62 11.15 12.35 8.03
C HIS A 62 10.64 13.77 7.75
N CYS A 63 10.06 14.02 6.57
CA CYS A 63 9.71 15.35 6.12
C CYS A 63 8.34 15.86 6.62
N SER A 64 7.38 14.96 6.90
CA SER A 64 5.99 15.36 7.21
C SER A 64 5.59 15.10 8.64
N PHE A 65 6.05 14.00 9.25
CA PHE A 65 5.56 13.58 10.56
C PHE A 65 6.58 13.74 11.68
N ASN A 66 7.88 13.75 11.36
CA ASN A 66 8.99 13.79 12.33
C ASN A 66 8.76 12.84 13.52
N SER A 67 8.26 11.62 13.24
CA SER A 67 7.91 10.62 14.25
C SER A 67 8.47 9.25 13.87
N GLU A 68 8.40 8.27 14.76
CA GLU A 68 8.76 6.88 14.43
C GLU A 68 7.52 6.14 13.91
N MET A 69 7.21 6.28 12.62
CA MET A 69 6.14 5.51 12.00
C MET A 69 6.51 4.03 11.96
N LEU A 70 5.62 3.16 12.45
CA LEU A 70 5.71 1.70 12.27
C LEU A 70 5.44 1.33 10.80
N LYS A 71 6.36 1.65 9.89
CA LYS A 71 6.21 1.39 8.46
C LYS A 71 6.32 -0.10 8.14
N PRO A 72 5.62 -0.60 7.12
CA PRO A 72 5.94 -1.91 6.55
C PRO A 72 7.23 -1.86 5.73
N THR A 73 7.77 -3.05 5.44
CA THR A 73 8.87 -3.25 4.51
C THR A 73 8.39 -4.05 3.30
N PHE A 74 8.77 -3.59 2.12
CA PHE A 74 8.48 -4.24 0.84
C PHE A 74 9.77 -4.64 0.14
N THR A 75 9.81 -5.85 -0.40
CA THR A 75 10.85 -6.28 -1.34
C THR A 75 10.16 -6.98 -2.51
N CYS A 76 10.42 -6.54 -3.73
CA CYS A 76 9.84 -7.13 -4.93
C CYS A 76 10.92 -7.76 -5.81
N VAL A 77 10.78 -9.05 -6.08
CA VAL A 77 11.72 -9.84 -6.89
C VAL A 77 11.05 -10.27 -8.17
N ILE A 78 11.72 -10.09 -9.31
CA ILE A 78 11.28 -10.63 -10.59
C ILE A 78 11.56 -12.14 -10.58
N LYS A 79 10.54 -12.96 -10.77
CA LYS A 79 10.69 -14.42 -10.91
C LYS A 79 10.90 -14.83 -12.35
N ASP A 80 10.14 -14.22 -13.25
CA ASP A 80 10.19 -14.40 -14.71
C ASP A 80 9.57 -13.19 -15.42
N GLU A 81 9.39 -13.27 -16.74
CA GLU A 81 8.88 -12.17 -17.58
C GLU A 81 7.47 -11.66 -17.19
N HIS A 82 6.67 -12.47 -16.48
CA HIS A 82 5.27 -12.14 -16.16
C HIS A 82 4.94 -12.25 -14.67
N THR A 83 5.92 -12.64 -13.85
CA THR A 83 5.72 -12.93 -12.44
C THR A 83 6.62 -12.10 -11.55
N LEU A 84 6.00 -11.35 -10.65
CA LEU A 84 6.64 -10.66 -9.54
C LEU A 84 6.31 -11.38 -8.22
N GLU A 85 7.32 -11.57 -7.38
CA GLU A 85 7.13 -12.02 -6.00
C GLU A 85 7.31 -10.83 -5.06
N LEU A 86 6.24 -10.45 -4.36
CA LEU A 86 6.25 -9.38 -3.37
C LEU A 86 6.34 -9.96 -1.97
N HIS A 87 7.39 -9.57 -1.24
CA HIS A 87 7.56 -9.85 0.17
C HIS A 87 7.08 -8.63 0.96
N TYR A 88 6.01 -8.81 1.73
CA TYR A 88 5.46 -7.80 2.62
C TYR A 88 5.70 -8.21 4.07
N ILE A 89 6.43 -7.38 4.81
CA ILE A 89 6.76 -7.61 6.22
C ILE A 89 6.26 -6.43 7.03
N SER A 90 5.52 -6.70 8.10
CA SER A 90 4.92 -5.67 8.94
C SER A 90 4.76 -6.14 10.37
N GLN A 91 4.93 -5.22 11.31
CA GLN A 91 4.57 -5.44 12.71
C GLN A 91 3.05 -5.38 12.94
N ARG A 92 2.29 -4.85 11.97
CA ARG A 92 0.82 -4.78 12.04
C ARG A 92 0.21 -6.04 11.42
N SER A 93 -0.53 -6.80 12.23
CA SER A 93 -1.28 -7.96 11.77
C SER A 93 -2.56 -7.55 11.02
N GLY A 94 -3.05 -8.42 10.12
CA GLY A 94 -4.37 -8.28 9.50
C GLY A 94 -4.47 -7.32 8.30
N LEU A 95 -3.36 -6.77 7.81
CA LEU A 95 -3.33 -5.80 6.70
C LEU A 95 -2.94 -6.39 5.34
N ASN A 96 -2.80 -7.71 5.21
CA ASN A 96 -2.36 -8.34 3.96
C ASN A 96 -3.30 -8.04 2.78
N ALA A 97 -4.62 -8.09 3.03
CA ALA A 97 -5.64 -7.77 2.04
C ALA A 97 -5.60 -6.31 1.57
N LEU A 98 -5.18 -5.38 2.46
CA LEU A 98 -4.97 -3.99 2.09
C LEU A 98 -3.86 -3.86 1.05
N VAL A 99 -2.74 -4.54 1.28
CA VAL A 99 -1.60 -4.55 0.36
C VAL A 99 -2.00 -5.10 -1.01
N LEU A 100 -2.85 -6.12 -1.05
CA LEU A 100 -3.38 -6.64 -2.31
C LEU A 100 -4.13 -5.56 -3.12
N GLY A 101 -5.01 -4.79 -2.46
CA GLY A 101 -5.71 -3.67 -3.09
C GLY A 101 -4.77 -2.56 -3.59
N LEU A 102 -3.76 -2.22 -2.79
CA LEU A 102 -2.74 -1.23 -3.17
C LEU A 102 -1.99 -1.66 -4.44
N VAL A 103 -1.49 -2.91 -4.48
CA VAL A 103 -0.74 -3.45 -5.62
C VAL A 103 -1.63 -3.55 -6.85
N TYR A 104 -2.88 -3.99 -6.70
CA TYR A 104 -3.83 -4.07 -7.81
C TYR A 104 -4.06 -2.72 -8.47
N ARG A 105 -4.18 -1.64 -7.67
CA ARG A 105 -4.34 -0.30 -8.24
C ARG A 105 -3.04 0.25 -8.83
N ALA A 106 -1.90 0.00 -8.18
CA ALA A 106 -0.60 0.46 -8.69
C ALA A 106 -0.19 -0.22 -10.01
N ALA A 107 -0.69 -1.43 -10.27
CA ALA A 107 -0.45 -2.17 -11.49
C ALA A 107 -1.32 -1.73 -12.68
N LYS A 108 -2.30 -0.83 -12.48
CA LYS A 108 -3.18 -0.31 -13.52
C LYS A 108 -2.69 1.01 -14.07
#